data_AF-A0A519UIU7-F1
#
_entry.id   AF-A0A519UIU7-F1
#
_cell.length_a   1.000
_cell.length_b   1.000
_cell.length_c   1.000
_cell.angle_alpha   90.00
_cell.angle_beta   90.00
_cell.angle_gamma   90.00
#
_symmetry.space_group_name_H-M   'P 1'
#
loop_
_entity.id
_entity.type
_entity.pdbx_description
1 polymer ?
#
loop_
_entity_poly.entity_id
_entity_poly.type
_entity_poly.pdbx_seq_one_letter_code
_entity_poly.pdbx_strand_id
1 'polypeptide(L)'
;LLKVNGAIVERPQHLFMRVAVGIHKDDIDSVITTYNLMSERWFTHATPTLFNAATPKPQMSSCFLLTMQDDSIEGIYDTLKQTAKISQSAGGIGLSIHNIRATGAYIGGTNGTSNGIVPMLKVFNDTARYVDQGGGKRKGAFAIYLEPWHADIFAFLDLRKNHGKEEMRARDLFYALWVCDLFMQRVEENGDWSLFSPDEAPGLADCHSQEFNELYTRYEKEGRARKTIKAQELWFAILDSQIETGTPYLLYKDAANSKSNQQNLGTIKSSNLCTEIIEYTSKDEVAVCNLASLALPRFVINGEFDHQKLYEVTYQATLNLNKIIDYNYYPVKEAENSNFRHRPVGLGVQGLADAFILLRLPFESDAAKQLNKEIFETIYFAGMSASADLAVKNGAYKTFKGSPLSKGKFQFDLWNVTPDSNRWDWETLRKRVVKSGVYNSLLVAPMPTASTSQILGNNEC
;
A
#
# COMPACT_ATOMS: atom_id res chain seq x y z
N LEU A 1 -0.71 5.33 25.09
CA LEU A 1 0.05 5.68 26.31
C LEU A 1 0.40 4.40 27.04
N LEU A 2 1.68 4.17 27.32
CA LEU A 2 2.14 2.96 28.01
C LEU A 2 1.54 2.85 29.42
N LYS A 3 1.36 1.61 29.86
CA LYS A 3 0.81 1.26 31.17
C LYS A 3 1.79 0.40 31.95
N VAL A 4 1.84 0.59 33.27
CA VAL A 4 2.52 -0.30 34.22
C VAL A 4 1.49 -0.77 35.22
N ASN A 5 1.34 -2.09 35.38
CA ASN A 5 0.32 -2.70 36.25
C ASN A 5 -1.10 -2.16 36.01
N GLY A 6 -1.45 -1.93 34.73
CA GLY A 6 -2.76 -1.41 34.33
C GLY A 6 -2.94 0.11 34.43
N ALA A 7 -2.05 0.82 35.13
CA ALA A 7 -2.09 2.28 35.27
C ALA A 7 -1.29 2.99 34.16
N ILE A 8 -1.82 4.09 33.62
CA ILE A 8 -1.15 4.89 32.60
C ILE A 8 0.05 5.63 33.22
N VAL A 9 1.23 5.50 32.61
CA VAL A 9 2.47 6.17 33.07
C VAL A 9 2.98 7.25 32.11
N GLU A 10 2.48 7.26 30.86
CA GLU A 10 2.81 8.30 29.88
C GLU A 10 1.72 9.37 29.82
N ARG A 11 2.13 10.64 29.85
CA ARG A 11 1.31 11.74 29.32
C ARG A 11 1.41 11.75 27.78
N PRO A 12 0.48 12.39 27.05
CA PRO A 12 0.61 12.58 25.59
C PRO A 12 1.97 13.16 25.18
N GLN A 13 2.49 14.12 25.96
CA GLN A 13 3.80 14.71 25.67
C GLN A 13 4.97 13.72 25.87
N HIS A 14 4.88 12.81 26.84
CA HIS A 14 5.88 11.74 27.01
C HIS A 14 5.86 10.79 25.82
N LEU A 15 4.67 10.46 25.29
CA LEU A 15 4.52 9.67 24.07
C LEU A 15 5.21 10.35 22.88
N PHE A 16 4.95 11.64 22.64
CA PHE A 16 5.57 12.34 21.51
C PHE A 16 7.08 12.48 21.66
N MET A 17 7.58 12.76 22.86
CA MET A 17 9.01 12.81 23.11
C MET A 17 9.66 11.43 22.94
N ARG A 18 9.04 10.36 23.45
CA ARG A 18 9.51 8.98 23.25
C ARG A 18 9.60 8.64 21.77
N VAL A 19 8.60 9.02 20.99
CA VAL A 19 8.59 8.78 19.53
C VAL A 19 9.71 9.55 18.85
N ALA A 20 9.86 10.84 19.14
CA ALA A 20 10.92 11.66 18.57
C ALA A 20 12.33 11.11 18.91
N VAL A 21 12.59 10.77 20.17
CA VAL A 21 13.84 10.11 20.60
C VAL A 21 14.01 8.75 19.93
N GLY A 22 12.96 7.95 19.79
CA GLY A 22 13.02 6.66 19.13
C GLY A 22 13.41 6.73 17.66
N ILE A 23 12.99 7.80 16.96
CA ILE A 23 13.30 8.03 15.55
C ILE A 23 14.70 8.64 15.38
N HIS A 24 15.06 9.64 16.18
CA HIS A 24 16.26 10.46 15.96
C HIS A 24 17.46 10.08 16.83
N LYS A 25 17.25 9.30 17.89
CA LYS A 25 18.29 8.85 18.83
C LYS A 25 19.08 10.03 19.39
N ASP A 26 20.38 10.08 19.11
CA ASP A 26 21.32 11.07 19.66
C ASP A 26 21.27 12.43 18.93
N ASP A 27 20.52 12.54 17.83
CA ASP A 27 20.31 13.78 17.09
C ASP A 27 19.23 14.65 17.79
N ILE A 28 19.65 15.32 18.86
CA ILE A 28 18.76 16.08 19.77
C ILE A 28 18.04 17.22 19.05
N ASP A 29 18.68 17.90 18.09
CA ASP A 29 18.05 18.98 17.34
C ASP A 29 16.85 18.46 16.53
N SER A 30 17.01 17.30 15.89
CA SER A 30 15.90 16.65 15.18
C SER A 30 14.86 16.07 16.14
N VAL A 31 15.25 15.57 17.32
CA VAL A 31 14.31 15.16 18.38
C VAL A 31 13.40 16.34 18.74
N ILE A 32 13.98 17.50 19.06
CA ILE A 32 13.24 18.69 19.47
C ILE A 32 12.32 19.17 18.34
N THR A 33 12.83 19.19 17.11
CA THR A 33 12.07 19.58 15.91
C THR A 33 10.85 18.68 15.72
N THR A 34 11.04 17.36 15.73
CA THR A 34 9.95 16.40 15.56
C THR A 34 8.96 16.43 16.72
N TYR A 35 9.44 16.56 17.96
CA TYR A 35 8.57 16.69 19.13
C TYR A 35 7.67 17.93 19.03
N ASN A 36 8.22 19.10 18.71
CA ASN A 36 7.45 20.33 18.58
C ASN A 36 6.39 20.19 17.48
N LEU A 37 6.79 19.70 16.30
CA LEU A 37 5.87 19.52 15.19
C LEU A 37 4.71 18.55 15.50
N MET A 38 5.00 17.44 16.20
CA MET A 38 3.98 16.47 16.61
C MET A 38 3.09 17.00 17.74
N SER A 39 3.68 17.62 18.78
CA SER A 39 2.94 18.12 19.95
C SER A 39 2.03 19.30 19.60
N GLU A 40 2.41 20.12 18.63
CA GLU A 40 1.59 21.18 18.04
C GLU A 40 0.62 20.67 16.95
N ARG A 41 0.61 19.35 16.71
CA ARG A 41 -0.29 18.61 15.83
C ARG A 41 -0.17 18.95 14.34
N TRP A 42 1.00 19.40 13.87
CA TRP A 42 1.23 19.67 12.44
C TRP A 42 1.17 18.41 11.58
N PHE A 43 1.64 17.29 12.13
CA PHE A 43 1.55 15.97 11.54
C PHE A 43 1.59 14.92 12.64
N THR A 44 1.34 13.66 12.28
CA THR A 44 1.55 12.53 13.18
C THR A 44 2.08 11.32 12.43
N HIS A 45 2.89 10.51 13.12
CA HIS A 45 3.31 9.21 12.63
C HIS A 45 2.18 8.19 12.76
N ALA A 46 2.26 7.11 11.97
CA ALA A 46 1.28 6.04 12.05
C ALA A 46 1.27 5.33 13.42
N THR A 47 0.14 4.66 13.70
CA THR A 47 -0.10 3.99 14.98
C THR A 47 1.04 3.06 15.44
N PRO A 48 1.66 2.21 14.58
CA PRO A 48 2.76 1.35 15.02
C PRO A 48 3.99 2.13 15.47
N THR A 49 4.36 3.22 14.78
CA THR A 49 5.42 4.14 15.24
C THR A 49 5.11 4.70 16.62
N LEU A 50 3.89 5.20 16.83
CA LEU A 50 3.47 5.75 18.13
C LEU A 50 3.53 4.69 19.25
N PHE A 51 3.18 3.45 18.94
CA PHE A 51 3.22 2.34 19.90
C PHE A 51 4.64 1.91 20.23
N ASN A 52 5.51 1.81 19.24
CA ASN A 52 6.72 0.98 19.34
C ASN A 52 8.04 1.75 19.26
N ALA A 53 8.04 3.03 18.85
CA ALA A 53 9.27 3.83 18.87
C ALA A 53 9.88 3.89 20.29
N ALA A 54 11.20 3.68 20.36
CA ALA A 54 11.99 3.53 21.59
C ALA A 54 11.55 2.39 22.54
N THR A 55 10.89 1.36 22.02
CA THR A 55 10.64 0.09 22.74
C THR A 55 11.68 -0.98 22.36
N PRO A 56 11.81 -2.10 23.11
CA PRO A 56 12.86 -3.09 22.86
C PRO A 56 12.87 -3.74 21.47
N LYS A 57 11.71 -3.83 20.80
CA LYS A 57 11.56 -4.35 19.44
C LYS A 57 10.68 -3.40 18.62
N PRO A 58 11.26 -2.29 18.10
CA PRO A 58 10.49 -1.19 17.54
C PRO A 58 10.01 -1.50 16.11
N GLN A 59 8.94 -2.28 15.98
CA GLN A 59 8.23 -2.45 14.70
C GLN A 59 7.34 -1.21 14.45
N MET A 60 7.83 -0.27 13.66
CA MET A 60 7.22 1.04 13.40
C MET A 60 6.47 1.12 12.07
N SER A 61 6.69 0.18 11.16
CA SER A 61 6.00 0.09 9.87
C SER A 61 4.57 -0.41 10.01
N SER A 62 3.69 0.01 9.09
CA SER A 62 2.24 -0.20 9.22
C SER A 62 1.68 -1.39 8.45
N CYS A 63 2.12 -1.55 7.20
CA CYS A 63 1.61 -2.57 6.30
C CYS A 63 2.74 -3.28 5.58
N PHE A 64 2.47 -4.51 5.19
CA PHE A 64 3.38 -5.38 4.46
C PHE A 64 2.66 -5.95 3.23
N LEU A 65 3.38 -6.05 2.11
CA LEU A 65 2.85 -6.63 0.88
C LEU A 65 3.67 -7.87 0.54
N LEU A 66 2.98 -8.96 0.21
CA LEU A 66 3.59 -10.24 -0.10
C LEU A 66 3.03 -10.78 -1.41
N THR A 67 3.86 -11.49 -2.15
CA THR A 67 3.40 -12.44 -3.14
C THR A 67 3.55 -13.84 -2.56
N MET A 68 2.58 -14.71 -2.83
CA MET A 68 2.69 -16.12 -2.51
C MET A 68 3.98 -16.70 -3.09
N GLN A 69 4.78 -17.34 -2.23
CA GLN A 69 6.15 -17.78 -2.54
C GLN A 69 6.18 -18.77 -3.70
N ASP A 70 5.27 -19.74 -3.71
CA ASP A 70 5.26 -20.79 -4.72
C ASP A 70 3.91 -21.50 -4.78
N ASP A 71 3.59 -22.10 -5.92
CA ASP A 71 2.42 -22.96 -6.10
C ASP A 71 2.70 -24.39 -5.62
N SER A 72 3.02 -24.48 -4.32
CA SER A 72 3.37 -25.72 -3.63
C SER A 72 3.00 -25.63 -2.15
N ILE A 73 2.86 -26.77 -1.47
CA ILE A 73 2.56 -26.79 -0.04
C ILE A 73 3.66 -26.08 0.76
N GLU A 74 4.93 -26.26 0.40
CA GLU A 74 6.05 -25.58 1.04
C GLU A 74 5.93 -24.06 0.89
N GLY A 75 5.75 -23.55 -0.33
CA GLY A 75 5.57 -22.12 -0.57
C GLY A 75 4.35 -21.52 0.13
N ILE A 76 3.23 -22.25 0.16
CA ILE A 76 2.01 -21.83 0.87
C ILE A 76 2.26 -21.71 2.37
N TYR A 77 2.89 -22.71 2.99
CA TYR A 77 3.13 -22.70 4.43
C TYR A 77 4.26 -21.75 4.85
N ASP A 78 5.26 -21.52 4.00
CA ASP A 78 6.26 -20.47 4.23
C ASP A 78 5.64 -19.07 4.17
N THR A 79 4.76 -18.84 3.19
CA THR A 79 3.98 -17.59 3.11
C THR A 79 3.07 -17.44 4.34
N LEU A 80 2.42 -18.51 4.79
CA LEU A 80 1.60 -18.50 6.00
C LEU A 80 2.43 -18.16 7.26
N LYS A 81 3.62 -18.75 7.38
CA LYS A 81 4.57 -18.44 8.46
C LYS A 81 5.03 -16.98 8.42
N GLN A 82 5.32 -16.44 7.23
CA GLN A 82 5.67 -15.02 7.07
C GLN A 82 4.51 -14.12 7.54
N THR A 83 3.27 -14.40 7.09
CA THR A 83 2.09 -13.62 7.48
C THR A 83 1.80 -13.69 8.98
N ALA A 84 1.98 -14.86 9.61
CA ALA A 84 1.84 -15.01 11.06
C ALA A 84 2.87 -14.16 11.84
N LYS A 85 4.15 -14.16 11.44
CA LYS A 85 5.20 -13.34 12.09
C LYS A 85 4.94 -11.84 11.94
N ILE A 86 4.45 -11.42 10.78
CA ILE A 86 4.08 -10.03 10.51
C ILE A 86 2.86 -9.63 11.35
N SER A 87 1.80 -10.45 11.38
CA SER A 87 0.60 -10.20 12.18
C SER A 87 0.93 -10.10 13.67
N GLN A 88 1.77 -11.00 14.19
CA GLN A 88 2.24 -10.94 15.58
C GLN A 88 2.83 -9.57 15.93
N SER A 89 3.51 -8.94 14.98
CA SER A 89 4.17 -7.64 15.12
C SER A 89 3.27 -6.46 14.71
N ALA A 90 1.95 -6.67 14.67
CA ALA A 90 0.91 -5.69 14.39
C ALA A 90 0.96 -5.02 12.99
N GLY A 91 1.47 -5.72 11.99
CA GLY A 91 1.40 -5.30 10.59
C GLY A 91 0.12 -5.76 9.89
N GLY A 92 -0.53 -4.87 9.14
CA GLY A 92 -1.56 -5.26 8.16
C GLY A 92 -0.92 -5.88 6.92
N ILE A 93 -1.64 -6.78 6.22
CA ILE A 93 -1.07 -7.56 5.11
C ILE A 93 -1.88 -7.38 3.83
N GLY A 94 -1.20 -7.15 2.71
CA GLY A 94 -1.71 -7.43 1.36
C GLY A 94 -1.00 -8.68 0.82
N LEU A 95 -1.75 -9.67 0.32
CA LEU A 95 -1.20 -10.91 -0.19
C LEU A 95 -1.75 -11.21 -1.60
N SER A 96 -0.86 -11.20 -2.59
CA SER A 96 -1.14 -11.69 -3.95
C SER A 96 -1.10 -13.21 -3.99
N ILE A 97 -2.15 -13.85 -4.52
CA ILE A 97 -2.27 -15.31 -4.66
C ILE A 97 -2.50 -15.78 -6.11
N HIS A 98 -2.27 -14.91 -7.10
CA HIS A 98 -2.57 -15.17 -8.52
C HIS A 98 -1.91 -16.43 -9.10
N ASN A 99 -0.82 -16.88 -8.48
CA ASN A 99 -0.02 -18.02 -8.91
C ASN A 99 -0.50 -19.37 -8.34
N ILE A 100 -1.47 -19.41 -7.43
CA ILE A 100 -1.97 -20.67 -6.88
C ILE A 100 -2.92 -21.34 -7.87
N ARG A 101 -2.68 -22.62 -8.19
CA ARG A 101 -3.51 -23.36 -9.13
C ARG A 101 -4.97 -23.48 -8.67
N ALA A 102 -5.89 -23.40 -9.63
CA ALA A 102 -7.32 -23.40 -9.38
C ALA A 102 -7.88 -24.80 -9.08
N THR A 103 -9.14 -24.84 -8.62
CA THR A 103 -9.87 -26.09 -8.35
C THR A 103 -9.86 -27.04 -9.55
N GLY A 104 -9.52 -28.31 -9.32
CA GLY A 104 -9.42 -29.34 -10.34
C GLY A 104 -8.07 -29.42 -11.07
N ALA A 105 -7.11 -28.53 -10.77
CA ALA A 105 -5.79 -28.56 -11.39
C ALA A 105 -4.99 -29.80 -11.00
N TYR A 106 -4.24 -30.38 -11.94
CA TYR A 106 -3.48 -31.60 -11.72
C TYR A 106 -2.31 -31.40 -10.75
N ILE A 107 -2.05 -32.38 -9.89
CA ILE A 107 -0.91 -32.39 -8.96
C ILE A 107 -0.02 -33.60 -9.28
N GLY A 108 1.08 -33.35 -9.99
CA GLY A 108 1.97 -34.41 -10.46
C GLY A 108 2.61 -35.26 -9.36
N GLY A 109 2.94 -34.67 -8.21
CA GLY A 109 3.60 -35.39 -7.11
C GLY A 109 2.71 -36.38 -6.36
N THR A 110 1.40 -36.17 -6.36
CA THR A 110 0.43 -37.02 -5.64
C THR A 110 -0.56 -37.72 -6.57
N ASN A 111 -0.47 -37.47 -7.89
CA ASN A 111 -1.43 -37.91 -8.90
C ASN A 111 -2.89 -37.55 -8.56
N GLY A 112 -3.07 -36.40 -7.90
CA GLY A 112 -4.36 -35.89 -7.43
C GLY A 112 -4.79 -34.62 -8.15
N THR A 113 -5.87 -34.00 -7.66
CA THR A 113 -6.36 -32.70 -8.13
C THR A 113 -6.38 -31.69 -6.98
N SER A 114 -6.15 -30.41 -7.31
CA SER A 114 -6.19 -29.30 -6.36
C SER A 114 -7.63 -29.01 -5.94
N ASN A 115 -7.82 -28.68 -4.67
CA ASN A 115 -9.10 -28.15 -4.17
C ASN A 115 -9.23 -26.62 -4.34
N GLY A 116 -8.27 -26.00 -5.03
CA GLY A 116 -8.26 -24.57 -5.33
C GLY A 116 -7.97 -23.66 -4.15
N ILE A 117 -8.26 -22.38 -4.33
CA ILE A 117 -7.88 -21.33 -3.37
C ILE A 117 -8.74 -21.29 -2.09
N VAL A 118 -9.98 -21.80 -2.13
CA VAL A 118 -10.93 -21.65 -1.00
C VAL A 118 -10.43 -22.36 0.27
N PRO A 119 -10.04 -23.65 0.25
CA PRO A 119 -9.53 -24.32 1.45
C PRO A 119 -8.21 -23.70 1.94
N MET A 120 -7.34 -23.27 1.02
CA MET A 120 -6.11 -22.56 1.38
C MET A 120 -6.43 -21.28 2.16
N LEU A 121 -7.36 -20.47 1.65
CA LEU A 121 -7.74 -19.21 2.29
C LEU A 121 -8.44 -19.41 3.64
N LYS A 122 -9.08 -20.55 3.90
CA LYS A 122 -9.55 -20.88 5.27
C LYS A 122 -8.39 -21.03 6.26
N VAL A 123 -7.26 -21.62 5.85
CA VAL A 123 -6.07 -21.71 6.70
C VAL A 123 -5.51 -20.32 7.03
N PHE A 124 -5.46 -19.43 6.04
CA PHE A 124 -5.09 -18.02 6.26
C PHE A 124 -6.10 -17.29 7.15
N ASN A 125 -7.39 -17.54 6.98
CA ASN A 125 -8.46 -16.97 7.82
C ASN A 125 -8.26 -17.35 9.30
N ASP A 126 -8.09 -18.64 9.57
CA ASP A 126 -7.93 -19.13 10.94
C ASP A 126 -6.60 -18.67 11.55
N THR A 127 -5.57 -18.50 10.74
CA THR A 127 -4.31 -17.87 11.18
C THR A 127 -4.49 -16.39 11.52
N ALA A 128 -5.26 -15.63 10.73
CA ALA A 128 -5.58 -14.24 11.01
C ALA A 128 -6.35 -14.09 12.34
N ARG A 129 -7.26 -15.03 12.63
CA ARG A 129 -7.99 -15.09 13.91
C ARG A 129 -7.12 -15.50 15.08
N TYR A 130 -6.20 -16.43 14.87
CA TYR A 130 -5.34 -16.96 15.92
C TYR A 130 -4.28 -15.93 16.34
N VAL A 131 -3.66 -15.27 15.36
CA VAL A 131 -2.57 -14.32 15.60
C VAL A 131 -3.12 -12.89 15.67
N ASP A 132 -3.77 -12.58 16.79
CA ASP A 132 -4.20 -11.22 17.12
C ASP A 132 -2.98 -10.30 17.30
N GLN A 133 -3.01 -9.17 16.59
CA GLN A 133 -1.92 -8.21 16.50
C GLN A 133 -1.52 -7.66 17.88
N GLY A 134 -0.27 -7.90 18.28
CA GLY A 134 0.34 -7.30 19.46
C GLY A 134 -0.27 -7.74 20.80
N GLY A 135 -0.83 -8.95 20.90
CA GLY A 135 -1.39 -9.51 22.14
C GLY A 135 -2.79 -8.98 22.47
N GLY A 136 -3.67 -8.91 21.47
CA GLY A 136 -5.05 -8.42 21.61
C GLY A 136 -5.21 -6.91 21.44
N LYS A 137 -4.20 -6.20 20.90
CA LYS A 137 -4.31 -4.76 20.61
C LYS A 137 -5.16 -4.50 19.37
N ARG A 138 -5.11 -5.37 18.37
CA ARG A 138 -5.92 -5.36 17.14
C ARG A 138 -6.11 -6.79 16.60
N LYS A 139 -7.13 -6.99 15.77
CA LYS A 139 -7.30 -8.26 15.03
C LYS A 139 -6.31 -8.35 13.87
N GLY A 140 -5.86 -9.57 13.55
CA GLY A 140 -5.14 -9.84 12.30
C GLY A 140 -6.00 -9.44 11.09
N ALA A 141 -5.41 -8.75 10.11
CA ALA A 141 -6.13 -8.23 8.95
C ALA A 141 -5.32 -8.42 7.68
N PHE A 142 -5.77 -9.33 6.81
CA PHE A 142 -5.12 -9.66 5.55
C PHE A 142 -6.08 -9.34 4.40
N ALA A 143 -5.64 -8.54 3.43
CA ALA A 143 -6.29 -8.37 2.15
C ALA A 143 -5.69 -9.33 1.12
N ILE A 144 -6.53 -10.17 0.54
CA ILE A 144 -6.14 -11.12 -0.50
C ILE A 144 -6.41 -10.48 -1.85
N TYR A 145 -5.40 -10.48 -2.71
CA TYR A 145 -5.46 -9.94 -4.07
C TYR A 145 -5.55 -11.08 -5.09
N LEU A 146 -6.53 -11.00 -5.98
CA LEU A 146 -6.73 -11.94 -7.09
C LEU A 146 -7.02 -11.20 -8.40
N GLU A 147 -6.42 -11.64 -9.51
CA GLU A 147 -6.76 -11.14 -10.84
C GLU A 147 -8.05 -11.80 -11.37
N PRO A 148 -8.92 -11.06 -12.10
CA PRO A 148 -10.26 -11.53 -12.47
C PRO A 148 -10.28 -12.66 -13.51
N TRP A 149 -9.14 -13.04 -14.09
CA TRP A 149 -9.03 -14.19 -14.99
C TRP A 149 -8.89 -15.53 -14.25
N HIS A 150 -8.67 -15.52 -12.93
CA HIS A 150 -8.44 -16.75 -12.19
C HIS A 150 -9.70 -17.65 -12.16
N ALA A 151 -9.55 -18.95 -12.38
CA ALA A 151 -10.71 -19.86 -12.52
C ALA A 151 -11.57 -20.01 -11.25
N ASP A 152 -11.01 -19.77 -10.06
CA ASP A 152 -11.77 -19.74 -8.80
C ASP A 152 -12.41 -18.37 -8.47
N ILE A 153 -12.43 -17.41 -9.40
CA ILE A 153 -12.84 -16.02 -9.12
C ILE A 153 -14.26 -15.88 -8.53
N PHE A 154 -15.24 -16.66 -8.99
CA PHE A 154 -16.60 -16.60 -8.43
C PHE A 154 -16.63 -17.07 -6.97
N ALA A 155 -15.92 -18.16 -6.67
CA ALA A 155 -15.83 -18.65 -5.31
C ALA A 155 -15.11 -17.65 -4.40
N PHE A 156 -14.09 -16.95 -4.92
CA PHE A 156 -13.40 -15.87 -4.23
C PHE A 156 -14.34 -14.72 -3.84
N LEU A 157 -15.23 -14.30 -4.74
CA LEU A 157 -16.22 -13.24 -4.50
C LEU A 157 -17.25 -13.60 -3.42
N ASP A 158 -17.47 -14.89 -3.17
CA ASP A 158 -18.44 -15.37 -2.18
C ASP A 158 -17.84 -15.53 -0.78
N LEU A 159 -16.51 -15.49 -0.61
CA LEU A 159 -15.84 -15.90 0.64
C LEU A 159 -16.23 -15.05 1.87
N ARG A 160 -16.60 -13.79 1.67
CA ARG A 160 -17.03 -12.87 2.74
C ARG A 160 -18.55 -12.82 2.95
N LYS A 161 -19.34 -13.41 2.05
CA LYS A 161 -20.81 -13.37 2.17
C LYS A 161 -21.27 -14.04 3.45
N ASN A 162 -22.33 -13.50 4.05
CA ASN A 162 -22.84 -14.01 5.33
C ASN A 162 -23.58 -15.35 5.15
N HIS A 163 -24.31 -15.52 4.05
CA HIS A 163 -25.01 -16.76 3.71
C HIS A 163 -24.10 -17.76 2.99
N GLY A 164 -24.56 -19.00 2.84
CA GLY A 164 -23.86 -20.11 2.20
C GLY A 164 -23.15 -21.05 3.18
N LYS A 165 -22.42 -22.03 2.65
CA LYS A 165 -21.77 -23.08 3.46
C LYS A 165 -20.51 -22.56 4.14
N GLU A 166 -20.33 -22.85 5.43
CA GLU A 166 -19.19 -22.35 6.22
C GLU A 166 -17.83 -22.82 5.70
N GLU A 167 -17.74 -24.04 5.16
CA GLU A 167 -16.54 -24.57 4.50
C GLU A 167 -16.16 -23.82 3.21
N MET A 168 -17.04 -22.95 2.70
CA MET A 168 -16.79 -22.08 1.54
C MET A 168 -16.65 -20.61 1.93
N ARG A 169 -16.31 -20.32 3.20
CA ARG A 169 -16.23 -18.95 3.75
C ARG A 169 -14.94 -18.71 4.53
N ALA A 170 -14.45 -17.48 4.43
CA ALA A 170 -13.26 -16.96 5.11
C ALA A 170 -13.46 -15.46 5.45
N ARG A 171 -14.42 -15.18 6.34
CA ARG A 171 -14.96 -13.83 6.57
C ARG A 171 -14.03 -12.88 7.33
N ASP A 172 -12.99 -13.39 7.98
CA ASP A 172 -12.01 -12.57 8.70
C ASP A 172 -10.92 -12.00 7.76
N LEU A 173 -10.93 -12.42 6.49
CA LEU A 173 -10.09 -11.86 5.43
C LEU A 173 -10.80 -10.71 4.70
N PHE A 174 -9.99 -9.86 4.08
CA PHE A 174 -10.43 -8.83 3.13
C PHE A 174 -10.09 -9.29 1.72
N TYR A 175 -10.86 -8.82 0.74
CA TYR A 175 -10.76 -9.28 -0.64
C TYR A 175 -10.58 -8.08 -1.57
N ALA A 176 -9.69 -8.22 -2.54
CA ALA A 176 -9.36 -7.20 -3.51
C ALA A 176 -9.15 -7.83 -4.89
N LEU A 177 -9.61 -7.12 -5.91
CA LEU A 177 -9.36 -7.46 -7.31
C LEU A 177 -8.21 -6.62 -7.86
N TRP A 178 -7.29 -7.30 -8.54
CA TRP A 178 -6.19 -6.69 -9.28
C TRP A 178 -6.54 -6.71 -10.77
N VAL A 179 -7.26 -5.69 -11.21
CA VAL A 179 -8.01 -5.65 -12.47
C VAL A 179 -7.14 -5.12 -13.62
N CYS A 180 -7.03 -5.87 -14.71
CA CYS A 180 -6.43 -5.38 -15.95
C CYS A 180 -7.43 -4.58 -16.80
N ASP A 181 -6.92 -3.68 -17.64
CA ASP A 181 -7.72 -2.82 -18.51
C ASP A 181 -8.52 -3.67 -19.52
N LEU A 182 -7.97 -4.80 -19.98
CA LEU A 182 -8.65 -5.71 -20.90
C LEU A 182 -9.95 -6.28 -20.32
N PHE A 183 -9.99 -6.58 -19.03
CA PHE A 183 -11.24 -7.04 -18.40
C PHE A 183 -12.31 -5.95 -18.50
N MET A 184 -11.96 -4.71 -18.16
CA MET A 184 -12.89 -3.57 -18.24
C MET A 184 -13.36 -3.32 -19.68
N GLN A 185 -12.46 -3.40 -20.66
CA GLN A 185 -12.81 -3.30 -22.09
C GLN A 185 -13.81 -4.40 -22.48
N ARG A 186 -13.57 -5.66 -22.10
CA ARG A 186 -14.49 -6.77 -22.40
C ARG A 186 -15.84 -6.62 -21.70
N VAL A 187 -15.90 -6.04 -20.50
CA VAL A 187 -17.16 -5.73 -19.81
C VAL A 187 -17.96 -4.68 -20.59
N GLU A 188 -17.31 -3.59 -21.01
CA GLU A 188 -17.91 -2.51 -21.79
C GLU A 188 -18.46 -3.01 -23.13
N GLU A 189 -17.70 -3.85 -23.83
CA GLU A 189 -18.06 -4.42 -25.13
C GLU A 189 -19.04 -5.60 -25.04
N ASN A 190 -19.40 -6.04 -23.83
CA ASN A 190 -20.14 -7.29 -23.59
C ASN A 190 -19.48 -8.52 -24.26
N GLY A 191 -18.16 -8.52 -24.26
CA GLY A 191 -17.32 -9.56 -24.83
C GLY A 191 -17.26 -10.81 -23.95
N ASP A 192 -16.59 -11.82 -24.47
CA ASP A 192 -16.27 -13.04 -23.72
C ASP A 192 -15.06 -12.81 -22.81
N TRP A 193 -15.02 -13.53 -21.69
CA TRP A 193 -13.93 -13.54 -20.72
C TRP A 193 -13.55 -14.98 -20.39
N SER A 194 -12.28 -15.29 -20.56
CA SER A 194 -11.70 -16.61 -20.33
C SER A 194 -11.10 -16.72 -18.93
N LEU A 195 -11.44 -17.81 -18.26
CA LEU A 195 -10.96 -18.16 -16.93
C LEU A 195 -9.88 -19.22 -17.02
N PHE A 196 -8.76 -18.99 -16.34
CA PHE A 196 -7.57 -19.83 -16.41
C PHE A 196 -7.11 -20.30 -15.03
N SER A 197 -6.46 -21.46 -15.01
CA SER A 197 -5.60 -21.85 -13.89
C SER A 197 -4.16 -21.42 -14.18
N PRO A 198 -3.43 -20.82 -13.23
CA PRO A 198 -2.09 -20.27 -13.47
C PRO A 198 -1.03 -21.31 -13.88
N ASP A 199 -1.21 -22.59 -13.53
CA ASP A 199 -0.34 -23.68 -14.00
C ASP A 199 -0.50 -23.99 -15.50
N GLU A 200 -1.67 -23.70 -16.06
CA GLU A 200 -1.98 -23.90 -17.49
C GLU A 200 -1.70 -22.64 -18.33
N ALA A 201 -1.87 -21.45 -17.71
CA ALA A 201 -1.64 -20.14 -18.30
C ALA A 201 -0.61 -19.33 -17.49
N PRO A 202 0.66 -19.77 -17.42
CA PRO A 202 1.69 -19.14 -16.60
C PRO A 202 2.06 -17.74 -17.10
N GLY A 203 2.53 -16.89 -16.19
CA GLY A 203 3.08 -15.56 -16.53
C GLY A 203 2.05 -14.43 -16.65
N LEU A 204 0.74 -14.71 -16.62
CA LEU A 204 -0.30 -13.66 -16.65
C LEU A 204 -0.16 -12.64 -15.50
N ALA A 205 0.26 -13.11 -14.32
CA ALA A 205 0.52 -12.25 -13.16
C ALA A 205 1.87 -11.51 -13.21
N ASP A 206 2.73 -11.85 -14.17
CA ASP A 206 4.10 -11.34 -14.30
C ASP A 206 4.25 -10.29 -15.41
N CYS A 207 3.19 -10.02 -16.17
CA CYS A 207 3.13 -8.95 -17.18
C CYS A 207 1.87 -8.08 -16.99
N HIS A 208 1.83 -6.92 -17.65
CA HIS A 208 0.71 -5.97 -17.58
C HIS A 208 0.52 -5.25 -18.92
N SER A 209 -0.57 -4.49 -19.04
CA SER A 209 -0.89 -3.67 -20.21
C SER A 209 -0.84 -4.48 -21.52
N GLN A 210 -0.16 -3.99 -22.55
CA GLN A 210 -0.12 -4.64 -23.87
C GLN A 210 0.46 -6.06 -23.84
N GLU A 211 1.50 -6.30 -23.03
CA GLU A 211 2.13 -7.63 -22.91
C GLU A 211 1.15 -8.64 -22.28
N PHE A 212 0.36 -8.20 -21.29
CA PHE A 212 -0.71 -9.00 -20.73
C PHE A 212 -1.78 -9.31 -21.77
N ASN A 213 -2.22 -8.31 -22.54
CA ASN A 213 -3.26 -8.49 -23.55
C ASN A 213 -2.86 -9.53 -24.61
N GLU A 214 -1.62 -9.47 -25.08
CA GLU A 214 -1.07 -10.40 -26.06
C GLU A 214 -0.98 -11.82 -25.49
N LEU A 215 -0.45 -11.96 -24.27
CA LEU A 215 -0.31 -13.25 -23.59
C LEU A 215 -1.67 -13.91 -23.32
N TYR A 216 -2.60 -13.14 -22.75
CA TYR A 216 -3.95 -13.59 -22.42
C TYR A 216 -4.69 -14.06 -23.69
N THR A 217 -4.71 -13.23 -24.73
CA THR A 217 -5.41 -13.54 -25.99
C THR A 217 -4.76 -14.73 -26.73
N ARG A 218 -3.44 -14.91 -26.59
CA ARG A 218 -2.75 -16.10 -27.08
C ARG A 218 -3.26 -17.36 -26.38
N TYR A 219 -3.39 -17.36 -25.06
CA TYR A 219 -3.92 -18.50 -24.33
C TYR A 219 -5.39 -18.80 -24.62
N GLU A 220 -6.20 -17.79 -24.94
CA GLU A 220 -7.55 -17.99 -25.50
C GLU A 220 -7.49 -18.78 -26.82
N LYS A 221 -6.63 -18.37 -27.76
CA LYS A 221 -6.49 -19.02 -29.08
C LYS A 221 -5.94 -20.44 -29.00
N GLU A 222 -5.08 -20.71 -28.03
CA GLU A 222 -4.53 -22.04 -27.76
C GLU A 222 -5.53 -22.98 -27.06
N GLY A 223 -6.71 -22.48 -26.68
CA GLY A 223 -7.75 -23.29 -26.03
C GLY A 223 -7.41 -23.68 -24.58
N ARG A 224 -6.57 -22.89 -23.90
CA ARG A 224 -6.16 -23.18 -22.51
C ARG A 224 -7.17 -22.76 -21.45
N ALA A 225 -8.24 -22.05 -21.84
CA ALA A 225 -9.26 -21.59 -20.92
C ALA A 225 -10.01 -22.79 -20.32
N ARG A 226 -10.15 -22.80 -18.99
CA ARG A 226 -10.99 -23.81 -18.31
C ARG A 226 -12.47 -23.55 -18.53
N LYS A 227 -12.84 -22.28 -18.62
CA LYS A 227 -14.20 -21.81 -18.85
C LYS A 227 -14.14 -20.47 -19.56
N THR A 228 -15.02 -20.27 -20.53
CA THR A 228 -15.27 -18.95 -21.12
C THR A 228 -16.69 -18.52 -20.73
N ILE A 229 -16.82 -17.29 -20.25
CA ILE A 229 -18.07 -16.68 -19.77
C ILE A 229 -18.28 -15.34 -20.47
N LYS A 230 -19.43 -14.69 -20.24
CA LYS A 230 -19.56 -13.26 -20.56
C LYS A 230 -18.81 -12.42 -19.52
N ALA A 231 -18.07 -11.42 -19.96
CA ALA A 231 -17.38 -10.51 -19.03
C ALA A 231 -18.37 -9.83 -18.07
N GLN A 232 -19.55 -9.46 -18.56
CA GLN A 232 -20.61 -8.87 -17.73
C GLN A 232 -21.16 -9.85 -16.67
N GLU A 233 -21.13 -11.16 -16.90
CA GLU A 233 -21.52 -12.16 -15.87
C GLU A 233 -20.63 -12.04 -14.63
N LEU A 234 -19.30 -11.96 -14.85
CA LEU A 234 -18.36 -11.73 -13.74
C LEU A 234 -18.53 -10.33 -13.14
N TRP A 235 -18.76 -9.32 -13.97
CA TRP A 235 -19.00 -7.96 -13.48
C TRP A 235 -20.21 -7.87 -12.54
N PHE A 236 -21.33 -8.49 -12.89
CA PHE A 236 -22.50 -8.55 -12.01
C PHE A 236 -22.19 -9.28 -10.70
N ALA A 237 -21.45 -10.39 -10.72
CA ALA A 237 -21.03 -11.07 -9.50
C ALA A 237 -20.13 -10.22 -8.60
N ILE A 238 -19.27 -9.38 -9.18
CA ILE A 238 -18.46 -8.40 -8.46
C ILE A 238 -19.35 -7.37 -7.76
N LEU A 239 -20.31 -6.79 -8.50
CA LEU A 239 -21.26 -5.81 -7.98
C LEU A 239 -22.12 -6.41 -6.86
N ASP A 240 -22.63 -7.63 -7.03
CA ASP A 240 -23.41 -8.32 -6.00
C ASP A 240 -22.61 -8.51 -4.72
N SER A 241 -21.34 -8.93 -4.83
CA SER A 241 -20.45 -9.07 -3.67
C SER A 241 -20.21 -7.72 -2.97
N GLN A 242 -20.01 -6.65 -3.74
CA GLN A 242 -19.83 -5.29 -3.22
C GLN A 242 -21.08 -4.75 -2.53
N ILE A 243 -22.27 -4.99 -3.09
CA ILE A 243 -23.55 -4.61 -2.49
C ILE A 243 -23.74 -5.35 -1.16
N GLU A 244 -23.43 -6.65 -1.12
CA GLU A 244 -23.63 -7.46 0.09
C GLU A 244 -22.60 -7.18 1.19
N THR A 245 -21.34 -6.88 0.82
CA THR A 245 -20.21 -6.92 1.78
C THR A 245 -19.35 -5.66 1.82
N GLY A 246 -19.54 -4.73 0.87
CA GLY A 246 -18.64 -3.59 0.65
C GLY A 246 -17.29 -3.96 0.01
N THR A 247 -17.10 -5.22 -0.38
CA THR A 247 -15.86 -5.77 -0.97
C THR A 247 -16.21 -6.69 -2.16
N PRO A 248 -15.30 -6.99 -3.10
CA PRO A 248 -13.87 -6.71 -3.07
C PRO A 248 -13.51 -5.25 -3.35
N TYR A 249 -12.34 -4.83 -2.87
CA TYR A 249 -11.68 -3.61 -3.34
C TYR A 249 -11.38 -3.74 -4.84
N LEU A 250 -11.39 -2.63 -5.57
CA LEU A 250 -11.01 -2.60 -6.99
C LEU A 250 -9.73 -1.79 -7.16
N LEU A 251 -8.71 -2.42 -7.72
CA LEU A 251 -7.46 -1.76 -8.06
C LEU A 251 -7.07 -2.11 -9.50
N TYR A 252 -6.64 -1.10 -10.25
CA TYR A 252 -6.33 -1.24 -11.67
C TYR A 252 -4.84 -1.55 -11.87
N LYS A 253 -4.52 -2.82 -12.14
CA LYS A 253 -3.17 -3.38 -12.34
C LYS A 253 -2.35 -2.57 -13.32
N ASP A 254 -2.92 -2.23 -14.47
CA ASP A 254 -2.19 -1.60 -15.56
C ASP A 254 -1.84 -0.15 -15.24
N ALA A 255 -2.79 0.58 -14.63
CA ALA A 255 -2.54 1.92 -14.11
C ALA A 255 -1.50 1.93 -12.97
N ALA A 256 -1.59 0.95 -12.05
CA ALA A 256 -0.65 0.81 -10.95
C ALA A 256 0.79 0.53 -11.42
N ASN A 257 0.94 -0.34 -12.43
CA ASN A 257 2.25 -0.71 -12.97
C ASN A 257 2.84 0.39 -13.86
N SER A 258 2.09 0.88 -14.86
CA SER A 258 2.58 1.88 -15.82
C SER A 258 2.99 3.21 -15.17
N LYS A 259 2.38 3.55 -14.03
CA LYS A 259 2.57 4.82 -13.32
C LYS A 259 3.31 4.65 -11.99
N SER A 260 4.01 3.54 -11.79
CA SER A 260 4.89 3.36 -10.64
C SER A 260 6.33 3.73 -10.97
N ASN A 261 7.00 4.42 -10.05
CA ASN A 261 8.45 4.61 -10.14
C ASN A 261 9.23 3.30 -9.89
N GLN A 262 8.59 2.26 -9.36
CA GLN A 262 9.16 0.93 -9.17
C GLN A 262 8.95 -0.01 -10.36
N GLN A 263 8.38 0.45 -11.48
CA GLN A 263 8.17 -0.39 -12.68
C GLN A 263 9.45 -0.99 -13.26
N ASN A 264 10.63 -0.47 -12.88
CA ASN A 264 11.92 -1.05 -13.26
C ASN A 264 12.29 -2.34 -12.49
N LEU A 265 11.52 -2.73 -11.47
CA LEU A 265 11.76 -3.92 -10.66
C LEU A 265 11.06 -5.17 -11.22
N GLY A 266 10.00 -4.97 -11.99
CA GLY A 266 9.10 -6.02 -12.49
C GLY A 266 7.64 -5.66 -12.24
N THR A 267 6.74 -6.58 -12.58
CA THR A 267 5.30 -6.38 -12.42
C THR A 267 4.90 -6.40 -10.94
N ILE A 268 4.24 -5.32 -10.50
CA ILE A 268 3.60 -5.19 -9.19
C ILE A 268 2.30 -5.99 -9.20
N LYS A 269 2.14 -6.85 -8.20
CA LYS A 269 1.09 -7.88 -8.15
C LYS A 269 -0.04 -7.59 -7.19
N SER A 270 0.11 -6.60 -6.30
CA SER A 270 -0.93 -6.27 -5.33
C SER A 270 -0.74 -4.87 -4.78
N SER A 271 -1.71 -4.45 -3.97
CA SER A 271 -1.54 -3.37 -3.00
C SER A 271 -1.52 -3.94 -1.59
N ASN A 272 -1.58 -3.09 -0.57
CA ASN A 272 -1.64 -3.46 0.84
C ASN A 272 -3.09 -3.58 1.34
N LEU A 273 -3.24 -3.90 2.63
CA LEU A 273 -4.54 -3.97 3.32
C LEU A 273 -5.50 -2.79 3.02
N CYS A 274 -4.97 -1.58 2.88
CA CYS A 274 -5.74 -0.35 2.79
C CYS A 274 -5.73 0.31 1.39
N THR A 275 -5.18 -0.37 0.38
CA THR A 275 -5.20 -0.01 -1.05
C THR A 275 -4.34 1.19 -1.48
N GLU A 276 -3.63 1.86 -0.58
CA GLU A 276 -2.85 3.08 -0.87
C GLU A 276 -1.41 2.79 -1.32
N ILE A 277 -0.87 1.61 -1.00
CA ILE A 277 0.53 1.26 -1.27
C ILE A 277 0.63 0.39 -2.50
N ILE A 278 1.43 0.83 -3.47
CA ILE A 278 1.68 0.11 -4.73
C ILE A 278 3.17 -0.13 -4.83
N GLU A 279 3.62 -1.24 -4.25
CA GLU A 279 5.03 -1.60 -4.14
C GLU A 279 5.30 -3.00 -4.70
N TYR A 280 6.49 -3.18 -5.26
CA TYR A 280 6.96 -4.45 -5.81
C TYR A 280 7.17 -5.50 -4.70
N THR A 281 6.83 -6.74 -5.02
CA THR A 281 7.00 -7.90 -4.14
C THR A 281 7.54 -9.08 -4.94
N SER A 282 8.37 -9.90 -4.33
CA SER A 282 8.91 -11.12 -4.92
C SER A 282 9.09 -12.20 -3.85
N LYS A 283 9.67 -13.36 -4.21
CA LYS A 283 10.01 -14.40 -3.24
C LYS A 283 10.95 -13.88 -2.14
N ASP A 284 11.89 -13.02 -2.50
CA ASP A 284 12.92 -12.49 -1.58
C ASP A 284 12.58 -11.12 -0.98
N GLU A 285 11.44 -10.54 -1.36
CA GLU A 285 11.06 -9.16 -1.05
C GLU A 285 9.61 -9.05 -0.60
N VAL A 286 9.45 -8.72 0.67
CA VAL A 286 8.16 -8.31 1.25
C VAL A 286 8.17 -6.79 1.33
N ALA A 287 7.32 -6.11 0.59
CA ALA A 287 7.29 -4.64 0.60
C ALA A 287 6.76 -4.11 1.94
N VAL A 288 7.19 -2.90 2.33
CA VAL A 288 7.00 -2.37 3.69
C VAL A 288 6.61 -0.90 3.65
N CYS A 289 5.51 -0.60 4.33
CA CYS A 289 4.90 0.71 4.33
C CYS A 289 5.27 1.53 5.60
N ASN A 290 5.97 2.64 5.41
CA ASN A 290 6.40 3.57 6.47
C ASN A 290 5.59 4.87 6.37
N LEU A 291 4.71 5.13 7.34
CA LEU A 291 3.61 6.08 7.19
C LEU A 291 3.61 7.25 8.17
N ALA A 292 3.29 8.43 7.65
CA ALA A 292 2.93 9.61 8.43
C ALA A 292 1.83 10.41 7.71
N SER A 293 1.01 11.13 8.46
CA SER A 293 -0.06 11.98 7.91
C SER A 293 0.04 13.43 8.38
N LEU A 294 -0.12 14.35 7.44
CA LEU A 294 -0.11 15.80 7.65
C LEU A 294 -1.52 16.28 8.05
N ALA A 295 -1.63 17.10 9.08
CA ALA A 295 -2.90 17.64 9.54
C ALA A 295 -3.23 18.92 8.78
N LEU A 296 -3.90 18.79 7.63
CA LEU A 296 -4.18 19.88 6.70
C LEU A 296 -4.80 21.14 7.35
N PRO A 297 -5.70 21.03 8.35
CA PRO A 297 -6.30 22.21 9.00
C PRO A 297 -5.30 23.13 9.68
N ARG A 298 -4.13 22.62 10.07
CA ARG A 298 -3.09 23.41 10.76
C ARG A 298 -2.41 24.42 9.83
N PHE A 299 -2.48 24.19 8.53
CA PHE A 299 -1.89 25.07 7.52
C PHE A 299 -2.87 26.18 7.09
N VAL A 300 -4.09 26.21 7.63
CA VAL A 300 -5.00 27.35 7.44
C VAL A 300 -4.65 28.43 8.48
N ILE A 301 -3.96 29.48 8.04
CA ILE A 301 -3.44 30.56 8.87
C ILE A 301 -4.06 31.87 8.37
N ASN A 302 -4.71 32.62 9.27
CA ASN A 302 -5.36 33.89 8.94
C ASN A 302 -6.36 33.84 7.77
N GLY A 303 -7.00 32.67 7.56
CA GLY A 303 -7.99 32.47 6.49
C GLY A 303 -7.40 32.09 5.13
N GLU A 304 -6.09 31.82 5.05
CA GLU A 304 -5.41 31.37 3.84
C GLU A 304 -4.67 30.05 4.09
N PHE A 305 -4.43 29.28 3.02
CA PHE A 305 -3.66 28.03 3.11
C PHE A 305 -2.17 28.27 2.90
N ASP A 306 -1.36 27.98 3.92
CA ASP A 306 0.09 28.19 3.90
C ASP A 306 0.84 26.99 3.29
N HIS A 307 1.05 27.05 1.98
CA HIS A 307 1.82 26.05 1.22
C HIS A 307 3.30 26.02 1.60
N GLN A 308 3.89 27.13 2.05
CA GLN A 308 5.29 27.15 2.45
C GLN A 308 5.48 26.38 3.77
N LYS A 309 4.56 26.57 4.72
CA LYS A 309 4.58 25.81 5.97
C LYS A 309 4.32 24.32 5.73
N LEU A 310 3.41 23.99 4.81
CA LEU A 310 3.17 22.60 4.40
C LEU A 310 4.44 21.97 3.81
N TYR A 311 5.19 22.70 2.98
CA TYR A 311 6.47 22.24 2.46
C TYR A 311 7.46 21.90 3.59
N GLU A 312 7.66 22.83 4.54
CA GLU A 312 8.60 22.65 5.66
C GLU A 312 8.28 21.41 6.51
N VAL A 313 7.01 21.25 6.88
CA VAL A 313 6.57 20.11 7.72
C VAL A 313 6.68 18.79 6.95
N THR A 314 6.30 18.79 5.67
CA THR A 314 6.40 17.59 4.81
C THR A 314 7.85 17.17 4.61
N TYR A 315 8.75 18.12 4.42
CA TYR A 315 10.18 17.88 4.31
C TYR A 315 10.70 17.17 5.58
N GLN A 316 10.37 17.70 6.77
CA GLN A 316 10.76 17.08 8.04
C GLN A 316 10.13 15.69 8.24
N ALA A 317 8.84 15.52 7.92
CA ALA A 317 8.19 14.21 7.99
C ALA A 317 8.89 13.17 7.09
N THR A 318 9.37 13.58 5.92
CA THR A 318 10.13 12.71 5.00
C THR A 318 11.47 12.29 5.58
N LEU A 319 12.20 13.20 6.25
CA LEU A 319 13.43 12.85 6.97
C LEU A 319 13.17 11.82 8.07
N ASN A 320 12.06 11.99 8.80
CA ASN A 320 11.68 11.09 9.89
C ASN A 320 11.39 9.68 9.38
N LEU A 321 10.60 9.56 8.31
CA LEU A 321 10.27 8.26 7.71
C LEU A 321 11.52 7.53 7.20
N ASN A 322 12.52 8.27 6.73
CA ASN A 322 13.81 7.69 6.34
C ASN A 322 14.59 7.09 7.52
N LYS A 323 14.64 7.78 8.67
CA LYS A 323 15.25 7.21 9.88
C LYS A 323 14.48 6.00 10.41
N ILE A 324 13.15 5.98 10.24
CA ILE A 324 12.33 4.81 10.58
C ILE A 324 12.77 3.59 9.78
N ILE A 325 13.03 3.71 8.47
CA ILE A 325 13.54 2.59 7.66
C ILE A 325 14.80 1.97 8.29
N ASP A 326 15.73 2.81 8.75
CA ASP A 326 17.03 2.36 9.27
C ASP A 326 16.94 1.74 10.68
N TYR A 327 15.98 2.17 11.50
CA TYR A 327 15.85 1.75 12.89
C TYR A 327 14.66 0.82 13.17
N ASN A 328 13.89 0.48 12.15
CA ASN A 328 12.77 -0.45 12.28
C ASN A 328 13.23 -1.86 12.64
N TYR A 329 12.45 -2.56 13.47
CA TYR A 329 12.55 -4.00 13.62
C TYR A 329 11.70 -4.71 12.56
N TYR A 330 12.34 -5.42 11.62
CA TYR A 330 11.64 -6.17 10.57
C TYR A 330 11.28 -7.59 11.04
N PRO A 331 10.00 -8.00 11.00
CA PRO A 331 9.57 -9.33 11.47
C PRO A 331 10.10 -10.51 10.63
N VAL A 332 10.42 -10.24 9.35
CA VAL A 332 10.91 -11.19 8.35
C VAL A 332 12.04 -10.55 7.55
N LYS A 333 12.98 -11.36 7.03
CA LYS A 333 14.22 -10.85 6.41
C LYS A 333 13.95 -10.21 5.04
N GLU A 334 12.99 -10.75 4.33
CA GLU A 334 12.48 -10.30 3.04
C GLU A 334 11.93 -8.87 3.13
N ALA A 335 11.37 -8.49 4.29
CA ALA A 335 10.90 -7.14 4.57
C ALA A 335 12.04 -6.13 4.74
N GLU A 336 13.08 -6.53 5.48
CA GLU A 336 14.31 -5.75 5.60
C GLU A 336 14.98 -5.59 4.23
N ASN A 337 15.08 -6.68 3.46
CA ASN A 337 15.70 -6.68 2.14
C ASN A 337 15.01 -5.68 1.20
N SER A 338 13.68 -5.71 1.11
CA SER A 338 12.90 -4.80 0.26
C SER A 338 13.10 -3.34 0.70
N ASN A 339 12.89 -3.05 1.99
CA ASN A 339 12.91 -1.67 2.46
C ASN A 339 14.31 -1.02 2.35
N PHE A 340 15.39 -1.77 2.59
CA PHE A 340 16.75 -1.26 2.39
C PHE A 340 17.17 -1.13 0.91
N ARG A 341 16.50 -1.84 -0.02
CA ARG A 341 16.79 -1.73 -1.45
C ARG A 341 16.09 -0.55 -2.10
N HIS A 342 14.83 -0.32 -1.74
CA HIS A 342 13.95 0.63 -2.44
C HIS A 342 13.61 1.86 -1.61
N ARG A 343 13.65 1.72 -0.29
CA ARG A 343 13.39 2.80 0.68
C ARG A 343 12.08 3.56 0.44
N PRO A 344 10.93 2.91 0.18
CA PRO A 344 9.67 3.62 0.01
C PRO A 344 9.18 4.22 1.34
N VAL A 345 8.49 5.36 1.23
CA VAL A 345 7.78 6.01 2.33
C VAL A 345 6.39 6.44 1.84
N GLY A 346 5.44 6.58 2.77
CA GLY A 346 4.07 7.00 2.47
C GLY A 346 3.66 8.22 3.30
N LEU A 347 3.74 9.39 2.69
CA LEU A 347 3.17 10.63 3.20
C LEU A 347 1.71 10.68 2.81
N GLY A 348 0.85 10.87 3.79
CA GLY A 348 -0.58 11.06 3.61
C GLY A 348 -1.06 12.34 4.27
N VAL A 349 -2.38 12.49 4.32
CA VAL A 349 -3.05 13.66 4.88
C VAL A 349 -4.22 13.21 5.74
N GLN A 350 -4.69 14.14 6.58
CA GLN A 350 -5.96 14.04 7.31
C GLN A 350 -6.58 15.43 7.39
N GLY A 351 -7.90 15.49 7.56
CA GLY A 351 -8.63 16.75 7.71
C GLY A 351 -8.68 17.61 6.45
N LEU A 352 -8.75 17.00 5.26
CA LEU A 352 -8.97 17.75 4.01
C LEU A 352 -10.32 18.48 4.05
N ALA A 353 -11.36 17.80 4.50
CA ALA A 353 -12.69 18.40 4.69
C ALA A 353 -12.65 19.57 5.68
N ASP A 354 -11.96 19.42 6.81
CA ASP A 354 -11.81 20.47 7.81
C ASP A 354 -11.06 21.70 7.24
N ALA A 355 -10.01 21.49 6.45
CA ALA A 355 -9.28 22.58 5.79
C ALA A 355 -10.21 23.36 4.84
N PHE A 356 -11.01 22.67 4.04
CA PHE A 356 -12.02 23.30 3.18
C PHE A 356 -13.08 24.05 4.00
N ILE A 357 -13.56 23.49 5.11
CA ILE A 357 -14.52 24.16 6.00
C ILE A 357 -13.93 25.45 6.58
N LEU A 358 -12.69 25.42 7.07
CA LEU A 358 -12.02 26.59 7.63
C LEU A 358 -11.83 27.71 6.60
N LEU A 359 -11.60 27.35 5.34
CA LEU A 359 -11.47 28.27 4.20
C LEU A 359 -12.81 28.65 3.56
N ARG A 360 -13.93 28.15 4.09
CA ARG A 360 -15.29 28.38 3.54
C ARG A 360 -15.45 27.89 2.10
N LEU A 361 -14.76 26.81 1.74
CA LEU A 361 -14.83 26.17 0.43
C LEU A 361 -15.76 24.96 0.50
N PRO A 362 -16.89 24.94 -0.24
CA PRO A 362 -17.63 23.71 -0.46
C PRO A 362 -16.74 22.67 -1.13
N PHE A 363 -16.84 21.41 -0.72
CA PHE A 363 -15.94 20.34 -1.18
C PHE A 363 -15.90 20.22 -2.71
N GLU A 364 -17.04 20.40 -3.38
CA GLU A 364 -17.18 20.26 -4.83
C GLU A 364 -16.86 21.54 -5.62
N SER A 365 -16.53 22.64 -4.93
CA SER A 365 -16.24 23.92 -5.58
C SER A 365 -14.94 23.90 -6.38
N ASP A 366 -14.85 24.70 -7.44
CA ASP A 366 -13.64 24.78 -8.26
C ASP A 366 -12.43 25.29 -7.46
N ALA A 367 -12.66 26.16 -6.47
CA ALA A 367 -11.63 26.59 -5.53
C ALA A 367 -11.10 25.43 -4.67
N ALA A 368 -11.97 24.55 -4.16
CA ALA A 368 -11.55 23.35 -3.44
C ALA A 368 -10.79 22.36 -4.34
N LYS A 369 -11.22 22.18 -5.59
CA LYS A 369 -10.49 21.35 -6.59
C LYS A 369 -9.09 21.90 -6.85
N GLN A 370 -8.96 23.22 -7.00
CA GLN A 370 -7.65 23.84 -7.24
C GLN A 370 -6.76 23.71 -6.00
N LEU A 371 -7.28 24.03 -4.82
CA LEU A 371 -6.53 23.86 -3.57
C LEU A 371 -6.11 22.41 -3.34
N ASN A 372 -6.96 21.43 -3.66
CA ASN A 372 -6.62 20.02 -3.61
C ASN A 372 -5.36 19.70 -4.45
N LYS A 373 -5.32 20.14 -5.72
CA LYS A 373 -4.14 19.96 -6.58
C LYS A 373 -2.90 20.58 -5.95
N GLU A 374 -3.01 21.81 -5.47
CA GLU A 374 -1.88 22.58 -4.93
C GLU A 374 -1.35 21.99 -3.62
N ILE A 375 -2.21 21.45 -2.75
CA ILE A 375 -1.81 20.76 -1.52
C ILE A 375 -0.95 19.54 -1.87
N PHE A 376 -1.44 18.67 -2.75
CA PHE A 376 -0.71 17.45 -3.12
C PHE A 376 0.53 17.75 -3.97
N GLU A 377 0.51 18.81 -4.78
CA GLU A 377 1.69 19.31 -5.48
C GLU A 377 2.78 19.72 -4.48
N THR A 378 2.43 20.52 -3.46
CA THR A 378 3.35 20.92 -2.38
C THR A 378 3.93 19.71 -1.64
N ILE A 379 3.08 18.74 -1.26
CA ILE A 379 3.52 17.55 -0.52
C ILE A 379 4.52 16.75 -1.35
N TYR A 380 4.21 16.52 -2.63
CA TYR A 380 5.09 15.78 -3.52
C TYR A 380 6.41 16.51 -3.77
N PHE A 381 6.37 17.83 -3.98
CA PHE A 381 7.57 18.66 -4.18
C PHE A 381 8.48 18.63 -2.94
N ALA A 382 7.90 18.77 -1.74
CA ALA A 382 8.63 18.75 -0.49
C ALA A 382 9.27 17.39 -0.18
N GLY A 383 8.51 16.31 -0.32
CA GLY A 383 9.03 14.96 -0.12
C GLY A 383 10.13 14.62 -1.12
N MET A 384 9.99 15.04 -2.37
CA MET A 384 11.00 14.83 -3.40
C MET A 384 12.26 15.66 -3.14
N SER A 385 12.10 16.90 -2.67
CA SER A 385 13.23 17.77 -2.29
C SER A 385 14.03 17.17 -1.13
N ALA A 386 13.35 16.71 -0.07
CA ALA A 386 14.00 16.03 1.06
C ALA A 386 14.73 14.76 0.60
N SER A 387 14.09 13.95 -0.24
CA SER A 387 14.67 12.72 -0.79
C SER A 387 15.89 12.98 -1.67
N ALA A 388 15.87 14.04 -2.48
CA ALA A 388 17.01 14.47 -3.29
C ALA A 388 18.18 14.98 -2.40
N ASP A 389 17.89 15.74 -1.34
CA ASP A 389 18.91 16.20 -0.39
C ASP A 389 19.56 15.05 0.37
N LEU A 390 18.78 14.05 0.78
CA LEU A 390 19.30 12.83 1.39
C LEU A 390 20.18 12.04 0.42
N ALA A 391 19.82 11.98 -0.86
CA ALA A 391 20.63 11.29 -1.87
C ALA A 391 21.98 11.96 -2.12
N VAL A 392 22.06 13.30 -2.02
CA VAL A 392 23.35 14.01 -2.09
C VAL A 392 24.28 13.59 -0.95
N LYS A 393 23.73 13.35 0.25
CA LYS A 393 24.52 12.97 1.44
C LYS A 393 24.85 11.48 1.47
N ASN A 394 23.89 10.64 1.11
CA ASN A 394 23.94 9.19 1.37
C ASN A 394 24.04 8.33 0.08
N GLY A 395 24.00 8.96 -1.10
CA GLY A 395 23.78 8.27 -2.36
C GLY A 395 22.30 7.95 -2.60
N ALA A 396 21.92 7.72 -3.87
CA ALA A 396 20.56 7.31 -4.22
C ALA A 396 20.20 5.92 -3.66
N TYR A 397 18.91 5.60 -3.54
CA TYR A 397 18.49 4.24 -3.19
C TYR A 397 19.00 3.21 -4.20
N LYS A 398 19.22 1.96 -3.75
CA LYS A 398 20.02 0.96 -4.49
C LYS A 398 19.51 0.69 -5.90
N THR A 399 18.19 0.71 -6.09
CA THR A 399 17.55 0.41 -7.39
C THR A 399 17.04 1.65 -8.12
N PHE A 400 17.64 2.82 -7.88
CA PHE A 400 17.27 4.07 -8.55
C PHE A 400 17.54 4.02 -10.06
N LYS A 401 18.69 3.47 -10.47
CA LYS A 401 19.07 3.40 -11.88
C LYS A 401 18.05 2.57 -12.67
N GLY A 402 17.53 3.15 -13.74
CA GLY A 402 16.54 2.50 -14.62
C GLY A 402 15.09 2.89 -14.30
N SER A 403 14.83 3.45 -13.12
CA SER A 403 13.50 3.97 -12.73
C SER A 403 13.07 5.16 -13.60
N PRO A 404 11.76 5.45 -13.69
CA PRO A 404 11.25 6.69 -14.26
C PRO A 404 11.93 7.96 -13.74
N LEU A 405 12.11 8.09 -12.42
CA LEU A 405 12.77 9.26 -11.82
C LEU A 405 14.23 9.41 -12.28
N SER A 406 14.96 8.30 -12.50
CA SER A 406 16.32 8.36 -13.06
C SER A 406 16.39 8.91 -14.48
N LYS A 407 15.27 8.89 -15.20
CA LYS A 407 15.08 9.49 -16.54
C LYS A 407 14.42 10.87 -16.45
N GLY A 408 14.28 11.41 -15.25
CA GLY A 408 13.60 12.67 -14.98
C GLY A 408 12.11 12.61 -15.24
N LYS A 409 11.44 11.45 -15.14
CA LYS A 409 9.97 11.32 -15.22
C LYS A 409 9.37 11.22 -13.83
N PHE A 410 8.66 12.27 -13.43
CA PHE A 410 7.94 12.40 -12.16
C PHE A 410 6.53 11.82 -12.31
N GLN A 411 5.82 11.67 -11.19
CA GLN A 411 4.49 11.09 -11.19
C GLN A 411 3.55 11.79 -12.17
N PHE A 412 3.45 13.11 -12.14
CA PHE A 412 2.57 13.87 -13.05
C PHE A 412 2.93 13.67 -14.54
N ASP A 413 4.20 13.44 -14.89
CA ASP A 413 4.60 13.14 -16.27
C ASP A 413 4.04 11.78 -16.71
N LEU A 414 3.96 10.79 -15.81
CA LEU A 414 3.35 9.48 -16.08
C LEU A 414 1.82 9.57 -16.27
N TRP A 415 1.21 10.67 -15.84
CA TRP A 415 -0.20 11.00 -16.07
C TRP A 415 -0.41 11.99 -17.22
N ASN A 416 0.66 12.43 -17.90
CA ASN A 416 0.63 13.51 -18.89
C ASN A 416 0.00 14.81 -18.36
N VAL A 417 0.27 15.14 -17.10
CA VAL A 417 -0.19 16.36 -16.43
C VAL A 417 0.97 17.34 -16.28
N THR A 418 0.74 18.60 -16.63
CA THR A 418 1.65 19.71 -16.31
C THR A 418 1.15 20.41 -15.05
N PRO A 419 1.94 20.47 -13.97
CA PRO A 419 1.58 21.26 -12.78
C PRO A 419 1.35 22.74 -13.16
N ASP A 420 0.23 23.31 -12.74
CA ASP A 420 -0.24 24.64 -13.17
C ASP A 420 -0.23 25.70 -12.06
N SER A 421 0.12 25.33 -10.82
CA SER A 421 0.13 26.26 -9.69
C SER A 421 1.24 27.33 -9.77
N ASN A 422 2.32 27.05 -10.53
CA ASN A 422 3.55 27.84 -10.59
C ASN A 422 4.22 28.09 -9.21
N ARG A 423 3.83 27.36 -8.16
CA ARG A 423 4.37 27.54 -6.80
C ARG A 423 5.78 26.97 -6.64
N TRP A 424 6.11 25.93 -7.41
CA TRP A 424 7.32 25.13 -7.21
C TRP A 424 8.13 24.99 -8.50
N ASP A 425 9.44 25.15 -8.40
CA ASP A 425 10.37 25.00 -9.53
C ASP A 425 10.70 23.53 -9.79
N TRP A 426 9.78 22.85 -10.50
CA TRP A 426 9.91 21.46 -10.89
C TRP A 426 11.11 21.20 -11.79
N GLU A 427 11.52 22.14 -12.64
CA GLU A 427 12.62 21.93 -13.58
C GLU A 427 13.99 21.95 -12.88
N THR A 428 14.18 22.84 -11.91
CA THR A 428 15.37 22.80 -11.07
C THR A 428 15.41 21.52 -10.24
N LEU A 429 14.29 21.09 -9.66
CA LEU A 429 14.22 19.83 -8.91
C LEU A 429 14.49 18.62 -9.82
N ARG A 430 13.92 18.58 -11.03
CA ARG A 430 14.13 17.53 -12.03
C ARG A 430 15.61 17.39 -12.39
N LYS A 431 16.30 18.51 -12.66
CA LYS A 431 17.75 18.52 -12.92
C LYS A 431 18.55 17.94 -11.74
N ARG A 432 18.18 18.28 -10.51
CA ARG A 432 18.80 17.73 -9.30
C ARG A 432 18.56 16.23 -9.18
N VAL A 433 17.31 15.77 -9.30
CA VAL A 433 16.94 14.35 -9.24
C VAL A 433 17.69 13.52 -10.28
N VAL A 434 17.80 13.99 -11.52
CA VAL A 434 18.56 13.27 -12.57
C VAL A 434 20.06 13.24 -12.26
N LYS A 435 20.62 14.33 -11.71
CA LYS A 435 22.05 14.45 -11.44
C LYS A 435 22.51 13.64 -10.22
N SER A 436 21.82 13.76 -9.09
CA SER A 436 22.23 13.19 -7.80
C SER A 436 21.37 12.02 -7.34
N GLY A 437 20.25 11.76 -8.01
CA GLY A 437 19.27 10.77 -7.60
C GLY A 437 18.42 11.22 -6.41
N VAL A 438 17.67 10.25 -5.87
CA VAL A 438 16.77 10.41 -4.73
C VAL A 438 16.95 9.24 -3.77
N TYR A 439 16.63 9.42 -2.50
CA TYR A 439 16.87 8.44 -1.44
C TYR A 439 15.69 7.48 -1.22
N ASN A 440 14.53 7.78 -1.81
CA ASN A 440 13.30 7.02 -1.69
C ASN A 440 12.72 6.69 -3.07
N SER A 441 12.25 5.46 -3.28
CA SER A 441 11.59 5.09 -4.54
C SER A 441 10.19 5.67 -4.68
N LEU A 442 9.47 5.83 -3.56
CA LEU A 442 8.08 6.32 -3.48
C LEU A 442 7.94 7.20 -2.23
N LEU A 443 7.01 8.15 -2.25
CA LEU A 443 6.92 9.21 -1.24
C LEU A 443 5.52 9.48 -0.70
N VAL A 444 4.48 9.39 -1.53
CA VAL A 444 3.12 9.88 -1.22
C VAL A 444 2.13 8.74 -1.38
N ALA A 445 1.37 8.45 -0.34
CA ALA A 445 0.34 7.43 -0.29
C ALA A 445 -0.68 7.78 0.80
N PRO A 446 -1.72 8.57 0.48
CA PRO A 446 -2.76 8.94 1.44
C PRO A 446 -3.47 7.68 1.98
N MET A 447 -3.33 7.46 3.29
CA MET A 447 -3.83 6.28 4.01
C MET A 447 -5.08 6.62 4.82
N PRO A 448 -5.94 5.65 5.21
CA PRO A 448 -7.23 5.89 5.88
C PRO A 448 -7.24 6.84 7.08
N THR A 449 -6.14 6.93 7.83
CA THR A 449 -5.98 7.73 9.06
C THR A 449 -6.99 7.49 10.19
N ALA A 450 -7.82 6.45 10.12
CA ALA A 450 -8.94 6.18 11.03
C ALA A 450 -8.67 6.39 12.54
N SER A 451 -7.52 5.95 13.06
CA SER A 451 -7.18 6.18 14.48
C SER A 451 -6.48 7.52 14.71
N THR A 452 -5.63 7.96 13.78
CA THR A 452 -4.80 9.15 13.97
C THR A 452 -5.58 10.45 13.79
N SER A 453 -6.54 10.49 12.87
CA SER A 453 -7.48 11.60 12.69
C SER A 453 -8.31 11.84 13.95
N GLN A 454 -8.81 10.78 14.57
CA GLN A 454 -9.55 10.85 15.82
C GLN A 454 -8.71 11.39 16.98
N ILE A 455 -7.43 11.01 17.08
CA ILE A 455 -6.52 11.54 18.11
C ILE A 455 -6.30 13.05 17.92
N LEU A 456 -6.17 13.50 16.67
CA LEU A 456 -5.91 14.91 16.35
C LEU A 456 -7.18 15.77 16.29
N GLY A 457 -8.36 15.13 16.23
CA GLY A 457 -9.66 15.79 16.14
C GLY A 457 -10.00 16.29 14.73
N ASN A 458 -9.55 15.57 13.69
CA ASN A 458 -9.80 15.90 12.28
C ASN A 458 -10.72 14.85 11.63
N ASN A 459 -11.32 15.20 10.50
CA ASN A 459 -11.95 14.25 9.59
C ASN A 459 -10.91 13.27 9.02
N GLU A 460 -11.36 12.05 8.74
CA GLU A 460 -10.56 11.01 8.08
C GLU A 460 -10.22 11.43 6.64
N CYS A 461 -9.27 10.71 6.01
CA CYS A 461 -8.74 11.07 4.69
C CYS A 461 -9.69 10.74 3.54
#